data_AF-A0AAU5WDZ0-F1
#
_entry.id   AF-A0AAU5WDZ0-F1
#
_cell.length_a   1.000
_cell.length_b   1.000
_cell.length_c   1.000
_cell.angle_alpha   90.00
_cell.angle_beta   90.00
_cell.angle_gamma   90.00
#
_symmetry.space_group_name_H-M   'P 1'
#
loop_
_entity.id
_entity.type
_entity.pdbx_description
1 polymer ?
#
loop_
_entity_poly.entity_id
_entity_poly.type
_entity_poly.pdbx_seq_one_letter_code
_entity_poly.pdbx_strand_id
1 'polypeptide(L)'
;MPDPTLDDGALTVPLAPLDDLTTLDAARAAIDDIDAALAVLLERRAAVAGVVQRLKPVGGFAGRDPERERAIVAAMAGRAPALGAGRLARIVDVIIEAGLEAAAEAPAGPAAEPPAGRAPGDA
;
A
#
# COMPACT_ATOMS: atom_id res chain seq x y z
N MET A 1 -22.14 12.77 -5.48
CA MET A 1 -21.69 11.44 -5.92
C MET A 1 -21.07 10.75 -4.72
N PRO A 2 -21.20 9.41 -4.54
CA PRO A 2 -20.85 8.77 -3.29
C PRO A 2 -19.34 8.76 -3.09
N ASP A 3 -18.91 9.27 -1.94
CA ASP A 3 -17.54 9.20 -1.42
C ASP A 3 -17.11 7.72 -1.29
N PRO A 4 -15.84 7.33 -1.52
CA PRO A 4 -15.34 6.03 -1.10
C PRO A 4 -15.77 5.69 0.33
N THR A 5 -16.56 4.61 0.50
CA THR A 5 -16.96 4.16 1.83
C THR A 5 -15.97 3.14 2.37
N LEU A 6 -15.51 3.39 3.59
CA LEU A 6 -14.71 2.47 4.39
C LEU A 6 -15.63 1.81 5.42
N ASP A 7 -16.08 0.58 5.13
CA ASP A 7 -16.99 -0.18 6.00
C ASP A 7 -16.32 -1.51 6.40
N ASP A 8 -16.21 -1.80 7.71
CA ASP A 8 -15.63 -3.05 8.26
C ASP A 8 -14.28 -3.49 7.65
N GLY A 9 -13.46 -2.52 7.20
CA GLY A 9 -12.17 -2.77 6.56
C GLY A 9 -12.22 -3.04 5.05
N ALA A 10 -13.39 -2.96 4.43
CA ALA A 10 -13.57 -2.96 2.98
C ALA A 10 -13.63 -1.52 2.45
N LEU A 11 -12.94 -1.27 1.34
CA LEU A 11 -13.06 -0.03 0.57
C LEU A 11 -13.94 -0.31 -0.66
N THR A 12 -15.07 0.37 -0.76
CA THR A 12 -15.92 0.34 -1.96
C THR A 12 -15.78 1.65 -2.70
N VAL A 13 -15.36 1.58 -3.98
CA VAL A 13 -15.18 2.75 -4.83
C VAL A 13 -16.20 2.67 -5.97
N PRO A 14 -17.19 3.56 -6.03
CA PRO A 14 -18.09 3.64 -7.17
C PRO A 14 -17.32 4.17 -8.39
N LEU A 15 -17.24 3.39 -9.47
CA LEU A 15 -16.61 3.83 -10.71
C LEU A 15 -17.71 4.20 -11.72
N ALA A 16 -17.61 5.42 -12.26
CA ALA A 16 -18.49 5.84 -13.35
C ALA A 16 -18.26 4.99 -14.61
N PRO A 17 -19.31 4.50 -15.29
CA PRO A 17 -19.17 3.86 -16.59
C PRO A 17 -18.49 4.79 -17.58
N LEU A 18 -17.52 4.28 -18.36
CA LEU A 18 -16.77 5.11 -19.31
C LEU A 18 -17.67 5.75 -20.36
N ASP A 19 -18.74 5.07 -20.77
CA ASP A 19 -19.71 5.57 -21.74
C ASP A 19 -20.52 6.77 -21.21
N ASP A 20 -20.60 6.94 -19.89
CA ASP A 20 -21.27 8.08 -19.26
C ASP A 20 -20.36 9.34 -19.20
N LEU A 21 -19.04 9.16 -19.38
CA LEU A 21 -18.05 10.24 -19.34
C LEU A 21 -17.98 11.02 -20.66
N THR A 22 -19.08 11.70 -21.00
CA THR A 22 -19.25 12.41 -22.27
C THR A 22 -18.70 13.84 -22.29
N THR A 23 -18.25 14.35 -21.14
CA THR A 23 -17.67 15.70 -21.02
C THR A 23 -16.32 15.66 -20.29
N LEU A 24 -15.47 16.66 -20.56
CA LEU A 24 -14.17 16.80 -19.89
C LEU A 24 -14.32 16.96 -18.37
N ASP A 25 -15.30 17.75 -17.93
CA ASP A 25 -15.51 18.00 -16.50
C ASP A 25 -15.99 16.73 -15.79
N ALA A 26 -16.85 15.93 -16.42
CA ALA A 26 -17.25 14.63 -15.88
C ALA A 26 -16.07 13.66 -15.78
N ALA A 27 -15.22 13.60 -16.80
CA ALA A 27 -14.02 12.76 -16.78
C ALA A 27 -13.01 13.18 -15.69
N ARG A 28 -12.85 14.49 -15.46
CA ARG A 28 -11.99 15.01 -14.38
C ARG A 28 -12.53 14.69 -13.00
N ALA A 29 -13.83 14.89 -12.78
CA ALA A 29 -14.47 14.51 -11.52
C ALA A 29 -14.30 13.01 -11.23
N ALA A 30 -14.41 12.15 -12.26
CA ALA A 30 -14.16 10.72 -12.10
C ALA A 30 -12.68 10.40 -11.75
N ILE A 31 -11.72 11.17 -12.26
CA ILE A 31 -10.31 11.05 -11.85
C ILE A 31 -10.14 11.46 -10.39
N ASP A 32 -10.73 12.58 -9.99
CA ASP A 32 -10.63 13.08 -8.61
C ASP A 32 -11.18 12.05 -7.60
N ASP A 33 -12.31 11.39 -7.93
CA ASP A 33 -12.89 10.31 -7.12
C ASP A 33 -11.96 9.08 -7.02
N ILE A 34 -11.31 8.71 -8.13
CA ILE A 34 -10.31 7.63 -8.16
C ILE A 34 -9.10 8.00 -7.31
N ASP A 35 -8.61 9.23 -7.41
CA ASP A 35 -7.44 9.71 -6.70
C ASP A 35 -7.70 9.79 -5.19
N ALA A 36 -8.91 10.17 -4.77
CA ALA A 36 -9.34 10.11 -3.37
C ALA A 36 -9.26 8.67 -2.83
N ALA A 37 -9.75 7.68 -3.59
CA ALA A 37 -9.64 6.28 -3.20
C ALA A 37 -8.19 5.77 -3.20
N LEU A 38 -7.37 6.20 -4.17
CA LEU A 38 -5.94 5.87 -4.21
C LEU A 38 -5.22 6.42 -2.98
N ALA A 39 -5.52 7.64 -2.54
CA ALA A 39 -4.92 8.24 -1.34
C ALA A 39 -5.16 7.36 -0.09
N VAL A 40 -6.41 6.91 0.12
CA VAL A 40 -6.77 6.01 1.22
C VAL A 40 -6.02 4.67 1.14
N LEU A 41 -5.91 4.09 -0.07
CA LEU A 41 -5.19 2.83 -0.28
C LEU A 41 -3.68 2.98 -0.06
N LEU A 42 -3.10 4.10 -0.48
CA LEU A 42 -1.67 4.39 -0.32
C LEU A 42 -1.31 4.58 1.15
N GLU A 43 -2.12 5.33 1.92
CA GLU A 43 -1.97 5.49 3.37
C GLU A 43 -2.00 4.12 4.07
N ARG A 44 -3.02 3.30 3.77
CA ARG A 44 -3.13 1.96 4.33
C ARG A 44 -1.97 1.07 3.93
N ARG A 45 -1.50 1.16 2.69
CA ARG A 45 -0.35 0.39 2.20
C ARG A 45 0.94 0.79 2.90
N ALA A 46 1.16 2.08 3.15
CA ALA A 46 2.31 2.57 3.91
C ALA A 46 2.28 2.05 5.36
N ALA A 47 1.11 2.10 6.02
CA ALA A 47 0.94 1.52 7.36
C ALA A 47 1.26 0.01 7.40
N VAL A 48 0.80 -0.75 6.41
CA VAL A 48 1.13 -2.19 6.27
C VAL A 48 2.63 -2.38 6.00
N ALA A 49 3.25 -1.54 5.18
CA ALA A 49 4.70 -1.58 4.96
C ALA A 49 5.46 -1.36 6.27
N GLY A 50 5.03 -0.41 7.12
CA GLY A 50 5.60 -0.20 8.45
C GLY A 50 5.50 -1.43 9.36
N VAL A 51 4.37 -2.15 9.34
CA VAL A 51 4.24 -3.45 10.03
C VAL A 51 5.26 -4.45 9.49
N VAL A 52 5.36 -4.59 8.17
CA VAL A 52 6.32 -5.51 7.53
C VAL A 52 7.76 -5.16 7.93
N GLN A 53 8.12 -3.87 7.99
CA GLN A 53 9.45 -3.42 8.37
C GLN A 53 9.82 -3.81 9.81
N ARG A 54 8.86 -3.73 10.75
CA ARG A 54 9.09 -4.19 12.13
C ARG A 54 9.28 -5.70 12.26
N LEU A 55 8.74 -6.47 11.32
CA LEU A 55 8.83 -7.94 11.31
C LEU A 55 10.09 -8.45 10.60
N LYS A 56 10.70 -7.65 9.72
CA LYS A 56 11.86 -8.07 8.94
C LYS A 56 13.13 -8.13 9.81
N PRO A 57 14.00 -9.14 9.63
CA PRO A 57 15.33 -9.15 10.25
C PRO A 57 16.22 -8.00 9.77
N VAL A 58 16.06 -7.60 8.50
CA VAL A 58 16.73 -6.45 7.88
C VAL A 58 15.66 -5.50 7.36
N GLY A 59 15.53 -4.35 7.99
CA GLY A 59 14.57 -3.31 7.63
C GLY A 59 15.10 -2.31 6.59
N GLY A 60 14.26 -1.33 6.26
CA GLY A 60 14.53 -0.25 5.32
C GLY A 60 14.82 -0.73 3.90
N PHE A 61 15.56 0.09 3.17
CA PHE A 61 15.96 -0.17 1.78
C PHE A 61 16.85 -1.41 1.64
N ALA A 62 17.64 -1.75 2.67
CA ALA A 62 18.50 -2.95 2.66
C ALA A 62 17.68 -4.25 2.69
N GLY A 63 16.43 -4.20 3.15
CA GLY A 63 15.51 -5.34 3.17
C GLY A 63 14.62 -5.44 1.92
N ARG A 64 14.95 -4.74 0.82
CA ARG A 64 14.21 -4.86 -0.45
C ARG A 64 14.42 -6.24 -1.07
N ASP A 65 13.36 -6.73 -1.72
CA ASP A 65 13.33 -8.06 -2.34
C ASP A 65 12.90 -7.90 -3.81
N PRO A 66 13.87 -7.83 -4.74
CA PRO A 66 13.58 -7.62 -6.16
C PRO A 66 12.70 -8.71 -6.78
N GLU A 67 12.74 -9.94 -6.26
CA GLU A 67 11.92 -11.03 -6.77
C GLU A 67 10.45 -10.84 -6.35
N ARG A 68 10.22 -10.53 -5.07
CA ARG A 68 8.89 -10.19 -4.58
C ARG A 68 8.30 -8.97 -5.30
N GLU A 69 9.13 -7.95 -5.56
CA GLU A 69 8.74 -6.74 -6.29
C GLU A 69 8.30 -7.06 -7.72
N ARG A 70 9.06 -7.91 -8.44
CA ARG A 70 8.67 -8.39 -9.78
C ARG A 70 7.36 -9.18 -9.77
N ALA A 71 7.15 -10.03 -8.75
CA ALA A 71 5.92 -10.79 -8.61
C ALA A 71 4.69 -9.88 -8.40
N ILE A 72 4.84 -8.81 -7.61
CA ILE A 72 3.78 -7.79 -7.44
C ILE A 72 3.45 -7.14 -8.79
N VAL A 73 4.46 -6.70 -9.54
CA VAL A 73 4.27 -6.07 -10.86
C VAL A 73 3.56 -7.02 -11.83
N ALA A 74 3.96 -8.29 -11.89
CA ALA A 74 3.33 -9.29 -12.75
C ALA A 74 1.84 -9.49 -12.39
N ALA A 75 1.54 -9.58 -11.09
CA ALA A 75 0.16 -9.71 -10.62
C ALA A 75 -0.69 -8.46 -10.92
N MET A 76 -0.11 -7.27 -10.83
CA MET A 76 -0.79 -6.03 -11.21
C MET A 76 -0.99 -5.93 -12.73
N ALA A 77 -0.01 -6.36 -13.54
CA ALA A 77 -0.10 -6.32 -14.99
C ALA A 77 -1.24 -7.19 -15.53
N GLY A 78 -1.54 -8.32 -14.88
CA GLY A 78 -2.71 -9.13 -15.21
C GLY A 78 -4.05 -8.43 -14.95
N ARG A 79 -4.09 -7.43 -14.07
CA ARG A 79 -5.28 -6.62 -13.74
C ARG A 79 -5.36 -5.32 -14.53
N ALA A 80 -4.22 -4.75 -14.88
CA ALA A 80 -4.09 -3.49 -15.62
C ALA A 80 -3.31 -3.68 -16.94
N PRO A 81 -3.88 -4.42 -17.92
CA PRO A 81 -3.18 -4.77 -19.15
C PRO A 81 -2.77 -3.55 -19.99
N ALA A 82 -3.56 -2.47 -19.96
CA ALA A 82 -3.25 -1.23 -20.67
C ALA A 82 -1.97 -0.54 -20.16
N LEU A 83 -1.63 -0.69 -18.88
CA LEU A 83 -0.39 -0.16 -18.31
C LEU A 83 0.79 -1.09 -18.60
N GLY A 84 0.57 -2.39 -18.47
CA GLY A 84 1.59 -3.42 -18.65
C GLY A 84 2.68 -3.39 -17.56
N ALA A 85 3.52 -4.42 -17.56
CA ALA A 85 4.53 -4.61 -16.50
C ALA A 85 5.55 -3.47 -16.41
N GLY A 86 6.00 -2.90 -17.55
CA GLY A 86 7.05 -1.88 -17.55
C GLY A 86 6.63 -0.55 -16.90
N ARG A 87 5.38 -0.09 -17.13
CA ARG A 87 4.88 1.14 -16.48
C ARG A 87 4.56 0.86 -15.01
N LEU A 88 3.96 -0.29 -14.72
CA LEU A 88 3.65 -0.70 -13.36
C LEU A 88 4.90 -0.87 -12.50
N ALA A 89 6.02 -1.36 -13.05
CA ALA A 89 7.27 -1.46 -12.31
C ALA A 89 7.72 -0.11 -11.74
N ARG A 90 7.67 0.96 -12.55
CA ARG A 90 8.03 2.30 -12.10
C ARG A 90 7.09 2.84 -11.04
N ILE A 91 5.79 2.61 -11.20
CA ILE A 91 4.78 3.04 -10.22
C ILE A 91 4.97 2.30 -8.89
N VAL A 92 5.13 0.97 -8.94
CA VAL A 92 5.31 0.14 -7.75
C VAL A 92 6.59 0.50 -7.01
N ASP A 93 7.67 0.79 -7.73
CA ASP A 93 8.93 1.25 -7.14
C ASP A 93 8.72 2.49 -6.27
N VAL A 94 8.12 3.55 -6.84
CA VAL A 94 7.80 4.79 -6.10
C VAL A 94 6.92 4.51 -4.88
N ILE A 95 5.90 3.66 -5.02
CA ILE A 95 4.99 3.33 -3.91
C ILE A 95 5.72 2.52 -2.81
N ILE A 96 6.70 1.67 -3.17
CA ILE A 96 7.53 0.97 -2.19
C ILE A 96 8.42 1.96 -1.45
N GLU A 97 9.13 2.82 -2.18
CA GLU A 97 10.04 3.81 -1.61
C GLU A 97 9.32 4.75 -0.65
N ALA A 98 8.19 5.34 -1.07
CA ALA A 98 7.37 6.19 -0.21
C ALA A 98 6.90 5.45 1.06
N GLY A 99 6.56 4.17 0.96
CA GLY A 99 6.18 3.35 2.12
C GLY A 99 7.35 3.06 3.07
N LEU A 100 8.58 2.94 2.55
CA LEU A 100 9.79 2.78 3.35
C LEU A 100 10.16 4.08 4.07
N GLU A 101 10.05 5.21 3.37
CA GLU A 101 10.28 6.55 3.92
C GLU A 101 9.30 6.85 5.06
N ALA A 102 7.99 6.70 4.82
CA ALA A 102 6.97 6.88 5.84
C ALA A 102 7.18 5.97 7.07
N ALA A 103 7.61 4.72 6.84
CA ALA A 103 7.91 3.79 7.93
C ALA A 103 9.16 4.19 8.74
N ALA A 104 10.12 4.89 8.14
CA ALA A 104 11.31 5.38 8.81
C ALA A 104 11.04 6.65 9.64
N GLU A 105 10.09 7.48 9.21
CA GLU A 105 9.66 8.69 9.91
C GLU A 105 8.65 8.40 11.04
N ALA A 106 7.92 7.28 10.95
CA ALA A 106 7.00 6.88 12.00
C ALA A 106 7.77 6.65 13.32
N PRO A 107 7.32 7.24 14.45
CA PRO A 107 7.96 6.99 15.74
C PRO A 107 7.93 5.49 16.00
N ALA A 108 9.06 4.92 16.42
CA ALA A 108 9.13 3.53 16.83
C ALA A 108 8.03 3.30 17.87
N GLY A 109 6.97 2.58 17.47
CA GLY A 109 5.93 2.16 18.40
C GLY A 109 6.57 1.44 19.59
N PRO A 110 5.93 1.43 20.77
CA PRO A 110 6.52 0.87 21.98
C PRO A 110 7.09 -0.52 21.65
N ALA A 111 8.38 -0.68 21.91
CA ALA A 111 9.06 -1.95 21.70
C ALA A 111 8.26 -3.03 22.41
N ALA A 112 7.90 -4.10 21.69
CA ALA A 112 7.27 -5.25 22.29
C ALA A 112 8.16 -5.71 23.45
N GLU A 113 7.60 -5.70 24.65
CA GLU A 113 8.30 -6.08 25.88
C GLU A 113 8.87 -7.50 25.68
N PRO A 114 10.18 -7.71 25.88
CA PRO A 114 10.76 -9.04 25.70
C PRO A 114 10.05 -10.02 26.65
N PRO A 115 9.79 -11.27 26.20
CA PRO A 115 9.11 -12.25 27.04
C PRO A 115 9.87 -12.41 28.35
N ALA A 116 9.18 -12.20 29.47
CA ALA A 116 9.75 -12.29 30.81
C ALA A 116 10.52 -13.61 30.95
N GLY A 117 11.84 -13.49 31.12
CA GLY A 117 12.72 -14.63 31.30
C GLY A 117 12.25 -15.46 32.49
N ARG A 118 12.06 -16.76 32.25
CA ARG A 118 11.79 -17.74 33.31
C ARG A 118 12.95 -17.67 34.31
N ALA A 119 12.65 -17.30 35.55
CA ALA A 119 13.64 -17.27 36.63
C ALA A 119 14.25 -18.66 36.84
N PRO A 120 15.57 -18.76 37.11
CA PRO A 120 16.19 -20.02 37.47
C PRO A 120 15.96 -20.30 38.96
N GLY A 121 15.29 -21.40 39.29
CA GLY A 121 15.23 -21.90 40.65
C GLY A 121 13.85 -22.47 41.04
N ASP A 122 13.57 -23.67 40.58
CA ASP A 122 12.82 -24.65 41.38
C ASP A 122 13.60 -25.96 41.21
N ALA A 123 14.45 -26.24 42.21
CA ALA A 123 15.14 -27.50 42.44
C ALA A 123 14.74 -28.00 43.82
#